data_AF-A0A1F8SMI1-F1
#
_entry.id   AF-A0A1F8SMI1-F1
#
_cell.length_a   1.000
_cell.length_b   1.000
_cell.length_c   1.000
_cell.angle_alpha   90.00
_cell.angle_beta   90.00
_cell.angle_gamma   90.00
#
_symmetry.space_group_name_H-M   'P 1'
#
loop_
_entity.id
_entity.type
_entity.pdbx_description
1 polymer ?
#
loop_
_entity_poly.entity_id
_entity_poly.type
_entity_poly.pdbx_seq_one_letter_code
_entity_poly.pdbx_strand_id
1 'polypeptide(L)'
;MNKTPLPVEKPLPNERQSEEIKSSSGPIPLHPIFLATYFILSLLGLNISQLFPLEAFRSLLFVFAFAGLMLIIMRLIFKEWQRGALATSLLLVLFFSYGHVYNFLEKTIPALGRHRLLLPLWVLLAVIGLWLIARRLKNPIPITKALNVAALVALVFPVYQIVSWEIRQAQTDENTVVNIPGIGNFKLAVGQTPPDVYFIVLDMYARQDVLNEFYNIDNSVFLNDLRKLGFEVVECSQSNYSQTEMVLTSILNMNYLDALGHFDPSTNDTSVLRHLIKGNTVMRAFRSLGYKLVSFETGFHFSEFYDADYYLSPESGSTILYGRMNPFEVMLLKSTATLALSDFTRILPSFLVPNTNQPLETKREQILFDLEELETIPLDISGPKFVFAHILALHEPFVFSSDGSPVNYPEVMDTEQYYAAYRDQLEFINNRLLPILEHIIEDSDSKPIIIIQ
;
A
#
# COMPACT_ATOMS: atom_id res chain seq x y z
N MET A 1 55.18 -32.44 -88.21
CA MET A 1 55.39 -30.99 -87.98
C MET A 1 54.04 -30.29 -88.02
N ASN A 2 53.75 -29.52 -86.96
CA ASN A 2 52.65 -28.57 -86.73
C ASN A 2 51.20 -28.99 -87.02
N LYS A 3 50.50 -29.35 -85.93
CA LYS A 3 49.04 -29.30 -85.79
C LYS A 3 48.62 -27.86 -85.45
N THR A 4 47.70 -27.29 -86.21
CA THR A 4 47.02 -26.02 -85.90
C THR A 4 45.64 -26.34 -85.31
N PRO A 5 45.32 -25.97 -84.05
CA PRO A 5 43.98 -26.16 -83.50
C PRO A 5 43.08 -24.94 -83.69
N LEU A 6 41.78 -25.24 -83.74
CA LEU A 6 40.59 -24.39 -83.82
C LEU A 6 40.48 -23.33 -82.69
N PRO A 7 39.72 -22.25 -82.89
CA PRO A 7 39.61 -21.16 -81.92
C PRO A 7 38.72 -21.55 -80.73
N VAL A 8 39.20 -21.19 -79.54
CA VAL A 8 38.59 -21.43 -78.22
C VAL A 8 37.47 -20.42 -77.96
N GLU A 9 36.27 -20.92 -77.70
CA GLU A 9 35.13 -20.15 -77.18
C GLU A 9 35.45 -19.58 -75.79
N LYS A 10 35.14 -18.30 -75.59
CA LYS A 10 35.19 -17.64 -74.27
C LYS A 10 33.97 -18.07 -73.44
N PRO A 11 34.15 -18.56 -72.21
CA PRO A 11 33.02 -18.79 -71.31
C PRO A 11 32.48 -17.46 -70.75
N LEU A 12 31.16 -17.38 -70.69
CA LEU A 12 30.38 -16.32 -70.02
C LEU A 12 30.65 -16.31 -68.51
N PRO A 13 30.68 -15.15 -67.83
CA PRO A 13 30.90 -15.10 -66.41
C PRO A 13 29.63 -15.47 -65.63
N ASN A 14 29.80 -16.56 -64.88
CA ASN A 14 29.28 -16.89 -63.55
C ASN A 14 28.02 -16.20 -63.03
N GLU A 15 27.09 -17.08 -62.67
CA GLU A 15 25.99 -16.95 -61.72
C GLU A 15 26.23 -15.89 -60.63
N ARG A 16 25.29 -14.95 -60.55
CA ARG A 16 25.10 -14.11 -59.37
C ARG A 16 24.84 -15.04 -58.18
N GLN A 17 25.85 -15.21 -57.33
CA GLN A 17 25.63 -15.55 -55.95
C GLN A 17 24.69 -14.49 -55.37
N SER A 18 23.47 -14.91 -55.10
CA SER A 18 22.57 -14.25 -54.17
C SER A 18 23.33 -14.06 -52.86
N GLU A 19 23.79 -12.84 -52.60
CA GLU A 19 24.14 -12.39 -51.26
C GLU A 19 22.90 -12.55 -50.39
N GLU A 20 22.84 -13.68 -49.67
CA GLU A 20 22.12 -13.75 -48.41
C GLU A 20 22.71 -12.65 -47.52
N ILE A 21 22.00 -11.51 -47.47
CA ILE A 21 22.13 -10.55 -46.38
C ILE A 21 21.70 -11.31 -45.12
N LYS A 22 22.65 -12.02 -44.50
CA LYS A 22 22.53 -12.48 -43.12
C LYS A 22 22.48 -11.24 -42.25
N SER A 23 21.28 -10.74 -42.06
CA SER A 23 20.89 -9.88 -40.95
C SER A 23 21.34 -10.58 -39.67
N SER A 24 22.56 -10.33 -39.20
CA SER A 24 23.06 -10.79 -37.91
C SER A 24 22.44 -9.94 -36.79
N SER A 25 21.11 -9.80 -36.79
CA SER A 25 20.40 -9.20 -35.68
C SER A 25 20.54 -10.15 -34.50
N GLY A 26 21.41 -9.80 -33.55
CA GLY A 26 21.49 -10.49 -32.25
C GLY A 26 20.11 -10.54 -31.58
N PRO A 27 19.94 -11.33 -30.52
CA PRO A 27 18.65 -11.47 -29.83
C PRO A 27 18.13 -10.08 -29.40
N ILE A 28 16.82 -9.93 -29.42
CA ILE A 28 16.14 -8.73 -28.91
C ILE A 28 16.48 -8.61 -27.41
N PRO A 29 17.10 -7.50 -26.96
CA PRO A 29 17.50 -7.37 -25.57
C PRO A 29 16.30 -6.95 -24.70
N LEU A 30 15.50 -7.93 -24.26
CA LEU A 30 14.28 -7.73 -23.47
C LEU A 30 14.55 -7.55 -21.97
N HIS A 31 15.75 -7.89 -21.50
CA HIS A 31 16.10 -7.84 -20.09
C HIS A 31 15.90 -6.47 -19.40
N PRO A 32 16.03 -5.28 -20.04
CA PRO A 32 15.67 -4.02 -19.39
C PRO A 32 14.18 -3.92 -19.07
N ILE A 33 13.31 -4.42 -19.97
CA ILE A 33 11.87 -4.43 -19.76
C ILE A 33 11.50 -5.46 -18.69
N PHE A 34 12.06 -6.67 -18.75
CA PHE A 34 11.81 -7.68 -17.72
C PHE A 34 12.27 -7.24 -16.33
N LEU A 35 13.41 -6.54 -16.22
CA LEU A 35 13.86 -5.97 -14.94
C LEU A 35 12.93 -4.84 -14.46
N ALA A 36 12.51 -3.95 -15.36
CA ALA A 36 11.53 -2.92 -15.05
C ALA A 36 10.22 -3.51 -14.51
N THR A 37 9.72 -4.58 -15.15
CA THR A 37 8.55 -5.34 -14.65
C THR A 37 8.85 -6.00 -13.31
N TYR A 38 10.03 -6.62 -13.17
CA TYR A 38 10.42 -7.33 -11.97
C TYR A 38 10.40 -6.43 -10.75
N PHE A 39 11.00 -5.24 -10.80
CA PHE A 39 11.05 -4.34 -9.65
C PHE A 39 9.65 -3.91 -9.16
N ILE A 40 8.72 -3.70 -10.08
CA ILE A 40 7.33 -3.34 -9.74
C ILE A 40 6.58 -4.55 -9.17
N LEU A 41 6.63 -5.70 -9.86
CA LEU A 41 5.90 -6.88 -9.42
C LEU A 41 6.49 -7.49 -8.14
N SER A 42 7.81 -7.39 -7.90
CA SER A 42 8.41 -7.84 -6.65
C SER A 42 7.96 -6.98 -5.48
N LEU A 43 7.88 -5.66 -5.67
CA LEU A 43 7.40 -4.77 -4.63
C LEU A 43 5.90 -4.99 -4.36
N LEU A 44 5.10 -5.16 -5.42
CA LEU A 44 3.68 -5.45 -5.30
C LEU A 44 3.44 -6.82 -4.66
N GLY A 45 4.13 -7.87 -5.11
CA GLY A 45 3.97 -9.24 -4.61
C GLY A 45 4.33 -9.39 -3.12
N LEU A 46 5.32 -8.64 -2.63
CA LEU A 46 5.66 -8.60 -1.20
C LEU A 46 4.62 -7.87 -0.34
N ASN A 47 3.82 -6.99 -0.94
CA ASN A 47 2.83 -6.15 -0.27
C ASN A 47 1.40 -6.39 -0.76
N ILE A 48 1.15 -7.50 -1.47
CA ILE A 48 -0.13 -7.78 -2.13
C ILE A 48 -1.29 -7.96 -1.15
N SER A 49 -0.95 -8.28 0.11
CA SER A 49 -1.93 -8.28 1.19
C SER A 49 -2.30 -6.85 1.62
N GLN A 50 -1.46 -5.84 1.47
CA GLN A 50 -1.75 -4.52 2.03
C GLN A 50 -2.27 -3.52 0.99
N LEU A 51 -2.16 -3.81 -0.31
CA LEU A 51 -2.41 -2.86 -1.38
C LEU A 51 -3.29 -3.45 -2.47
N PHE A 52 -4.05 -2.61 -3.18
CA PHE A 52 -4.72 -3.06 -4.39
C PHE A 52 -3.73 -3.20 -5.56
N PRO A 53 -3.84 -4.26 -6.38
CA PRO A 53 -3.02 -4.41 -7.58
C PRO A 53 -3.08 -3.21 -8.53
N LEU A 54 -4.23 -2.53 -8.57
CA LEU A 54 -4.46 -1.36 -9.42
C LEU A 54 -3.56 -0.18 -9.05
N GLU A 55 -3.13 -0.05 -7.79
CA GLU A 55 -2.25 1.03 -7.35
C GLU A 55 -0.87 1.00 -8.04
N ALA A 56 -0.38 -0.19 -8.39
CA ALA A 56 0.90 -0.35 -9.07
C ALA A 56 0.86 0.03 -10.56
N PHE A 57 -0.34 0.17 -11.16
CA PHE A 57 -0.48 0.34 -12.60
C PHE A 57 0.18 1.63 -13.09
N ARG A 58 -0.04 2.76 -12.39
CA ARG A 58 0.56 4.05 -12.75
C ARG A 58 2.09 4.00 -12.65
N SER A 59 2.62 3.41 -11.58
CA SER A 59 4.06 3.20 -11.43
C SER A 59 4.65 2.32 -12.52
N LEU A 60 3.94 1.27 -12.94
CA LEU A 60 4.37 0.38 -14.02
C LEU A 60 4.54 1.16 -15.34
N LEU A 61 3.58 2.01 -15.68
CA LEU A 61 3.66 2.87 -16.87
C LEU A 61 4.85 3.83 -16.79
N PHE A 62 5.04 4.50 -15.64
CA PHE A 62 6.17 5.42 -15.45
C PHE A 62 7.52 4.71 -15.54
N VAL A 63 7.65 3.53 -14.92
CA VAL A 63 8.90 2.76 -14.94
C VAL A 63 9.19 2.17 -16.31
N PHE A 64 8.17 1.77 -17.08
CA PHE A 64 8.34 1.39 -18.48
C PHE A 64 8.78 2.57 -19.35
N ALA A 65 8.18 3.75 -19.17
CA ALA A 65 8.60 4.97 -19.87
C ALA A 65 10.05 5.33 -19.52
N PHE A 66 10.42 5.27 -18.22
CA PHE A 66 11.78 5.52 -17.74
C PHE A 66 12.80 4.52 -18.31
N ALA A 67 12.50 3.22 -18.25
CA ALA A 67 13.37 2.17 -18.80
C ALA A 67 13.51 2.29 -20.32
N GLY A 68 12.42 2.59 -21.04
CA GLY A 68 12.41 2.82 -22.48
C GLY A 68 13.24 4.03 -22.89
N LEU A 69 13.07 5.17 -22.20
CA LEU A 69 13.86 6.37 -22.41
C LEU A 69 15.35 6.11 -22.16
N MET A 70 15.68 5.44 -21.05
CA MET A 70 17.07 5.10 -20.73
C MET A 70 17.67 4.13 -21.74
N LEU A 71 16.90 3.17 -22.27
CA LEU A 71 17.32 2.30 -23.37
C LEU A 71 17.60 3.06 -24.65
N ILE A 72 16.75 4.01 -25.02
CA ILE A 72 16.95 4.85 -26.20
C ILE A 72 18.24 5.67 -26.04
N ILE A 73 18.43 6.34 -24.90
CA ILE A 73 19.63 7.14 -24.62
C ILE A 73 20.89 6.27 -24.69
N MET A 74 20.90 5.12 -24.00
CA MET A 74 22.06 4.24 -23.99
C MET A 74 22.32 3.61 -25.36
N ARG A 75 21.28 3.24 -26.11
CA ARG A 75 21.42 2.79 -27.51
C ARG A 75 22.09 3.88 -28.36
N LEU A 76 21.72 5.15 -28.21
CA LEU A 76 22.33 6.25 -28.97
C LEU A 76 23.81 6.47 -28.60
N ILE A 77 24.16 6.36 -27.31
CA ILE A 77 25.54 6.50 -26.82
C ILE A 77 26.42 5.36 -27.33
N PHE A 78 25.97 4.11 -27.19
CA PHE A 78 26.73 2.92 -27.56
C PHE A 78 26.62 2.54 -29.04
N LYS A 79 25.64 3.10 -29.75
CA LYS A 79 25.29 2.81 -31.16
C LYS A 79 24.98 1.33 -31.44
N GLU A 80 24.71 0.55 -30.40
CA GLU A 80 24.44 -0.90 -30.45
C GLU A 80 23.35 -1.24 -29.44
N TRP A 81 22.31 -1.96 -29.87
CA TRP A 81 21.17 -2.30 -29.02
C TRP A 81 21.56 -3.16 -27.82
N GLN A 82 22.41 -4.16 -28.02
CA GLN A 82 22.82 -5.07 -26.95
C GLN A 82 23.62 -4.34 -25.87
N ARG A 83 24.62 -3.53 -26.25
CA ARG A 83 25.38 -2.71 -25.26
C ARG A 83 24.51 -1.68 -24.57
N GLY A 84 23.64 -1.00 -25.35
CA GLY A 84 22.70 -0.03 -24.82
C GLY A 84 21.80 -0.65 -23.75
N ALA A 85 21.24 -1.83 -24.02
CA ALA A 85 20.42 -2.55 -23.07
C ALA A 85 21.21 -3.03 -21.84
N LEU A 86 22.43 -3.53 -22.00
CA LEU A 86 23.29 -3.92 -20.86
C LEU A 86 23.55 -2.72 -19.94
N ALA A 87 23.85 -1.55 -20.52
CA ALA A 87 24.02 -0.31 -19.78
C ALA A 87 22.72 0.10 -19.07
N THR A 88 21.58 0.05 -19.75
CA THR A 88 20.26 0.34 -19.15
C THR A 88 19.97 -0.60 -17.98
N SER A 89 20.18 -1.90 -18.12
CA SER A 89 19.93 -2.85 -17.03
C SER A 89 20.85 -2.66 -15.84
N LEU A 90 22.13 -2.36 -16.06
CA LEU A 90 23.04 -1.98 -14.97
C LEU A 90 22.49 -0.76 -14.20
N LEU A 91 22.07 0.28 -14.91
CA LEU A 91 21.54 1.50 -14.31
C LEU A 91 20.20 1.27 -13.61
N LEU A 92 19.29 0.48 -14.18
CA LEU A 92 18.04 0.09 -13.52
C LEU A 92 18.33 -0.67 -12.23
N VAL A 93 19.23 -1.67 -12.25
CA VAL A 93 19.59 -2.42 -11.04
C VAL A 93 20.13 -1.50 -9.96
N LEU A 94 21.09 -0.63 -10.30
CA LEU A 94 21.65 0.33 -9.33
C LEU A 94 20.59 1.30 -8.78
N PHE A 95 19.69 1.77 -9.64
CA PHE A 95 18.63 2.70 -9.26
C PHE A 95 17.61 2.05 -8.32
N PHE A 96 17.06 0.90 -8.69
CA PHE A 96 16.02 0.21 -7.91
C PHE A 96 16.58 -0.52 -6.69
N SER A 97 17.88 -0.82 -6.62
CA SER A 97 18.47 -1.43 -5.42
C SER A 97 18.93 -0.41 -4.38
N TYR A 98 19.01 0.88 -4.71
CA TYR A 98 19.64 1.88 -3.84
C TYR A 98 18.94 2.03 -2.48
N GLY A 99 17.63 2.29 -2.49
CA GLY A 99 16.87 2.51 -1.26
C GLY A 99 16.85 1.27 -0.37
N HIS A 100 16.72 0.07 -0.96
CA HIS A 100 16.85 -1.19 -0.22
C HIS A 100 18.19 -1.33 0.52
N VAL A 101 19.32 -1.03 -0.15
CA VAL A 101 20.63 -1.12 0.51
C VAL A 101 20.82 0.02 1.52
N TYR A 102 20.34 1.22 1.21
CA TYR A 102 20.37 2.34 2.14
C TYR A 102 19.64 2.00 3.45
N ASN A 103 18.37 1.59 3.37
CA ASN A 103 17.53 1.27 4.52
C ASN A 103 18.13 0.10 5.34
N PHE A 104 18.68 -0.92 4.67
CA PHE A 104 19.36 -2.02 5.34
C PHE A 104 20.60 -1.55 6.11
N LEU A 105 21.45 -0.72 5.49
CA LEU A 105 22.67 -0.22 6.11
C LEU A 105 22.37 0.80 7.20
N GLU A 106 21.39 1.68 7.02
CA GLU A 106 20.97 2.65 8.03
C GLU A 106 20.51 1.93 9.30
N LYS A 107 19.73 0.85 9.15
CA LYS A 107 19.25 0.03 10.26
C LYS A 107 20.35 -0.81 10.92
N THR A 108 21.26 -1.39 10.13
CA THR A 108 22.22 -2.40 10.63
C THR A 108 23.55 -1.78 11.04
N ILE A 109 24.06 -0.83 10.25
CA ILE A 109 25.34 -0.15 10.45
C ILE A 109 25.16 1.34 10.10
N PRO A 110 24.54 2.16 10.97
CA PRO A 110 24.16 3.54 10.67
C PRO A 110 25.30 4.44 10.16
N ALA A 111 26.55 4.11 10.50
CA ALA A 111 27.73 4.81 9.98
C ALA A 111 27.88 4.69 8.45
N LEU A 112 27.46 3.56 7.87
CA LEU A 112 27.51 3.26 6.43
C LEU A 112 26.21 3.62 5.70
N GLY A 113 25.06 3.62 6.39
CA GLY A 113 23.77 4.06 5.88
C GLY A 113 23.65 5.57 5.77
N ARG A 114 24.57 6.22 5.04
CA ARG A 114 24.55 7.67 4.82
C ARG A 114 24.68 7.97 3.34
N HIS A 115 23.77 8.78 2.80
CA HIS A 115 23.78 9.15 1.38
C HIS A 115 25.14 9.69 0.92
N ARG A 116 25.83 10.45 1.77
CA ARG A 116 27.17 11.02 1.51
C ARG A 116 28.25 9.97 1.22
N LEU A 117 28.09 8.75 1.70
CA LEU A 117 29.02 7.63 1.47
C LEU A 117 28.49 6.70 0.37
N LEU A 118 27.18 6.41 0.41
CA LEU A 118 26.56 5.43 -0.47
C LEU A 118 26.41 5.95 -1.91
N LEU A 119 26.06 7.23 -2.12
CA LEU A 119 25.91 7.80 -3.46
C LEU A 119 27.23 7.80 -4.26
N PRO A 120 28.38 8.29 -3.73
CA PRO A 120 29.64 8.20 -4.46
C PRO A 120 30.01 6.76 -4.85
N LEU A 121 29.74 5.79 -3.97
CA LEU A 121 29.96 4.38 -4.26
C LEU A 121 29.07 3.89 -5.41
N TRP A 122 27.77 4.22 -5.40
CA TRP A 122 26.85 3.85 -6.49
C TRP A 122 27.23 4.48 -7.82
N VAL A 123 27.63 5.75 -7.81
CA VAL A 123 28.12 6.45 -9.01
C VAL A 123 29.42 5.79 -9.51
N LEU A 124 30.34 5.43 -8.62
CA LEU A 124 31.56 4.73 -8.99
C LEU A 124 31.26 3.37 -9.64
N LEU A 125 30.34 2.59 -9.07
CA LEU A 125 29.89 1.31 -9.63
C LEU A 125 29.26 1.50 -11.02
N ALA A 126 28.41 2.52 -11.20
CA ALA A 126 27.82 2.85 -12.48
C ALA A 126 28.90 3.19 -13.52
N VAL A 127 29.84 4.08 -13.18
CA VAL A 127 30.92 4.51 -14.07
C VAL A 127 31.82 3.33 -14.46
N ILE A 128 32.24 2.51 -13.49
CA ILE A 128 33.07 1.32 -13.77
C ILE A 128 32.31 0.35 -14.67
N GLY A 129 31.05 0.04 -14.36
CA GLY A 129 30.25 -0.89 -15.14
C GLY A 129 30.02 -0.40 -16.59
N LEU A 130 29.68 0.87 -16.76
CA LEU A 130 29.54 1.49 -18.08
C LEU A 130 30.87 1.49 -18.85
N TRP A 131 31.99 1.78 -18.19
CA TRP A 131 33.32 1.71 -18.78
C TRP A 131 33.68 0.29 -19.24
N LEU A 132 33.37 -0.74 -18.45
CA LEU A 132 33.58 -2.14 -18.81
C LEU A 132 32.74 -2.53 -20.05
N ILE A 133 31.47 -2.14 -20.09
CA ILE A 133 30.59 -2.38 -21.25
C ILE A 133 31.11 -1.65 -22.49
N ALA A 134 31.63 -0.44 -22.34
CA ALA A 134 32.15 0.35 -23.47
C ALA A 134 33.50 -0.18 -23.99
N ARG A 135 34.43 -0.49 -23.09
CA ARG A 135 35.85 -0.68 -23.43
C ARG A 135 36.35 -2.11 -23.34
N ARG A 136 35.73 -2.96 -22.52
CA ARG A 136 36.21 -4.33 -22.26
C ARG A 136 35.32 -5.41 -22.87
N LEU A 137 34.02 -5.14 -23.02
CA LEU A 137 33.09 -6.10 -23.60
C LEU A 137 33.29 -6.22 -25.12
N LYS A 138 33.82 -7.36 -25.57
CA LYS A 138 34.05 -7.65 -26.99
C LYS A 138 32.79 -8.08 -27.72
N ASN A 139 32.02 -9.00 -27.13
CA ASN A 139 30.77 -9.52 -27.70
C ASN A 139 29.65 -9.48 -26.64
N PRO A 140 28.64 -8.61 -26.79
CA PRO A 140 27.57 -8.49 -25.81
C PRO A 140 26.48 -9.58 -25.94
N ILE A 141 26.41 -10.29 -27.06
CA ILE A 141 25.31 -11.22 -27.37
C ILE A 141 25.12 -12.32 -26.30
N PRO A 142 26.16 -13.04 -25.83
CA PRO A 142 25.98 -14.09 -24.83
C PRO A 142 25.44 -13.56 -23.50
N ILE A 143 25.91 -12.39 -23.07
CA ILE A 143 25.46 -11.75 -21.83
C ILE A 143 24.01 -11.29 -21.96
N THR A 144 23.63 -10.70 -23.11
CA THR A 144 22.23 -10.34 -23.39
C THR A 144 21.31 -11.56 -23.32
N LYS A 145 21.71 -12.71 -23.89
CA LYS A 145 20.92 -13.95 -23.78
C LYS A 145 20.78 -14.41 -22.33
N ALA A 146 21.89 -14.43 -21.59
CA ALA A 146 21.91 -14.84 -20.20
C ALA A 146 21.00 -13.94 -19.33
N LEU A 147 21.08 -12.61 -19.52
CA LEU A 147 20.25 -11.66 -18.78
C LEU A 147 18.77 -11.70 -19.19
N ASN A 148 18.45 -11.94 -20.45
CA ASN A 148 17.05 -12.17 -20.87
C ASN A 148 16.46 -13.36 -20.11
N VAL A 149 17.18 -14.48 -20.05
CA VAL A 149 16.75 -15.68 -19.33
C VAL A 149 16.68 -15.42 -17.83
N ALA A 150 17.73 -14.82 -17.23
CA ALA A 150 17.76 -14.55 -15.80
C ALA A 150 16.63 -13.60 -15.36
N ALA A 151 16.39 -12.51 -16.09
CA ALA A 151 15.32 -11.56 -15.77
C ALA A 151 13.93 -12.18 -15.97
N LEU A 152 13.74 -13.03 -17.00
CA LEU A 152 12.49 -13.76 -17.20
C LEU A 152 12.24 -14.78 -16.07
N VAL A 153 13.27 -15.52 -15.64
CA VAL A 153 13.16 -16.46 -14.52
C VAL A 153 12.88 -15.71 -13.22
N ALA A 154 13.50 -14.54 -13.01
CA ALA A 154 13.25 -13.72 -11.83
C ALA A 154 11.78 -13.27 -11.71
N LEU A 155 11.07 -13.11 -12.84
CA LEU A 155 9.63 -12.76 -12.83
C LEU A 155 8.72 -13.88 -12.34
N VAL A 156 9.18 -15.14 -12.35
CA VAL A 156 8.34 -16.28 -11.94
C VAL A 156 7.89 -16.14 -10.49
N PHE A 157 8.80 -15.72 -9.60
CA PHE A 157 8.49 -15.61 -8.17
C PHE A 157 7.43 -14.55 -7.84
N PRO A 158 7.58 -13.27 -8.23
CA PRO A 158 6.56 -12.25 -7.94
C PRO A 158 5.24 -12.53 -8.67
N VAL A 159 5.27 -13.06 -9.90
CA VAL A 159 4.03 -13.46 -10.60
C VAL A 159 3.34 -14.59 -9.83
N TYR A 160 4.07 -15.60 -9.37
CA TYR A 160 3.52 -16.67 -8.54
C TYR A 160 2.92 -16.12 -7.25
N GLN A 161 3.60 -15.21 -6.54
CA GLN A 161 3.07 -14.60 -5.33
C GLN A 161 1.73 -13.90 -5.59
N ILE A 162 1.67 -13.02 -6.58
CA ILE A 162 0.47 -12.26 -6.94
C ILE A 162 -0.65 -13.21 -7.39
N VAL A 163 -0.39 -14.08 -8.37
CA VAL A 163 -1.39 -14.99 -8.90
C VAL A 163 -1.91 -15.95 -7.83
N SER A 164 -1.02 -16.50 -6.99
CA SER A 164 -1.43 -17.39 -5.91
C SER A 164 -2.30 -16.68 -4.88
N TRP A 165 -2.03 -15.41 -4.60
CA TRP A 165 -2.83 -14.59 -3.70
C TRP A 165 -4.23 -14.33 -4.28
N GLU A 166 -4.31 -13.87 -5.53
CA GLU A 166 -5.58 -13.62 -6.22
C GLU A 166 -6.45 -14.89 -6.30
N ILE A 167 -5.85 -16.05 -6.58
CA ILE A 167 -6.56 -17.33 -6.60
C ILE A 167 -7.08 -17.69 -5.19
N ARG A 168 -6.28 -17.50 -4.14
CA ARG A 168 -6.73 -17.78 -2.75
C ARG A 168 -7.89 -16.87 -2.35
N GLN A 169 -7.83 -15.58 -2.70
CA GLN A 169 -8.91 -14.64 -2.43
C GLN A 169 -10.20 -15.07 -3.13
N ALA A 170 -10.15 -15.34 -4.44
CA ALA A 170 -11.31 -15.76 -5.21
C ALA A 170 -11.94 -17.09 -4.72
N GLN A 171 -11.13 -18.03 -4.21
CA GLN A 171 -11.63 -19.29 -3.65
C GLN A 171 -12.27 -19.14 -2.27
N THR A 172 -11.80 -18.17 -1.49
CA THR A 172 -12.35 -17.88 -0.15
C THR A 172 -13.75 -17.30 -0.26
N ASP A 173 -14.05 -16.60 -1.36
CA ASP A 173 -15.33 -15.93 -1.60
C ASP A 173 -16.57 -16.84 -1.63
N GLU A 174 -16.44 -18.09 -2.05
CA GLU A 174 -17.59 -19.00 -2.16
C GLU A 174 -17.87 -19.84 -0.91
N ASN A 175 -16.87 -20.07 -0.04
CA ASN A 175 -16.95 -21.11 1.01
C ASN A 175 -16.98 -20.58 2.46
N THR A 176 -16.89 -19.26 2.66
CA THR A 176 -16.56 -18.67 3.97
C THR A 176 -17.65 -17.73 4.50
N VAL A 177 -18.90 -17.89 4.05
CA VAL A 177 -20.02 -17.12 4.60
C VAL A 177 -20.46 -17.73 5.93
N VAL A 178 -20.28 -16.96 7.01
CA VAL A 178 -20.79 -17.31 8.34
C VAL A 178 -22.31 -17.21 8.32
N ASN A 179 -22.97 -18.36 8.28
CA ASN A 179 -24.42 -18.44 8.36
C ASN A 179 -24.84 -18.57 9.81
N ILE A 180 -25.20 -17.45 10.45
CA ILE A 180 -25.80 -17.47 11.78
C ILE A 180 -27.32 -17.70 11.62
N PRO A 181 -27.89 -18.75 12.24
CA PRO A 181 -29.32 -19.01 12.18
C PRO A 181 -30.16 -17.80 12.61
N GLY A 182 -31.15 -17.43 11.80
CA GLY A 182 -32.09 -16.34 12.09
C GLY A 182 -31.74 -14.99 11.45
N ILE A 183 -30.56 -14.85 10.85
CA ILE A 183 -30.19 -13.64 10.10
C ILE A 183 -31.01 -13.55 8.81
N GLY A 184 -31.59 -12.38 8.56
CA GLY A 184 -32.57 -12.15 7.50
C GLY A 184 -34.03 -12.40 7.91
N ASN A 185 -34.27 -12.99 9.09
CA ASN A 185 -35.62 -13.07 9.67
C ASN A 185 -35.90 -11.91 10.65
N PHE A 186 -34.92 -11.03 10.86
CA PHE A 186 -35.12 -9.84 11.67
C PHE A 186 -36.17 -8.93 11.02
N LYS A 187 -37.08 -8.43 11.85
CA LYS A 187 -38.09 -7.46 11.44
C LYS A 187 -38.12 -6.35 12.44
N LEU A 188 -38.13 -5.12 11.93
CA LEU A 188 -38.42 -3.96 12.74
C LEU A 188 -39.85 -4.05 13.31
N ALA A 189 -40.01 -3.58 14.54
CA ALA A 189 -41.32 -3.44 15.15
C ALA A 189 -42.16 -2.45 14.33
N VAL A 190 -43.37 -2.85 13.96
CA VAL A 190 -44.27 -2.01 13.15
C VAL A 190 -44.67 -0.78 13.96
N GLY A 191 -44.54 0.41 13.35
CA GLY A 191 -44.94 1.67 13.96
C GLY A 191 -43.95 2.28 14.94
N GLN A 192 -42.73 1.73 15.05
CA GLN A 192 -41.62 2.35 15.77
C GLN A 192 -40.61 2.94 14.79
N THR A 193 -40.04 4.09 15.14
CA THR A 193 -38.86 4.62 14.45
C THR A 193 -37.64 3.87 15.01
N PRO A 194 -37.00 2.99 14.22
CA PRO A 194 -35.76 2.34 14.64
C PRO A 194 -34.68 3.39 14.98
N PRO A 195 -33.86 3.16 16.02
CA PRO A 195 -32.75 4.05 16.33
C PRO A 195 -31.63 3.90 15.30
N ASP A 196 -30.91 4.98 15.10
CA ASP A 196 -29.60 4.94 14.46
C ASP A 196 -28.61 4.20 15.35
N VAL A 197 -27.69 3.47 14.72
CA VAL A 197 -26.69 2.66 15.43
C VAL A 197 -25.30 3.05 14.96
N TYR A 198 -24.49 3.51 15.90
CA TYR A 198 -23.10 3.91 15.68
C TYR A 198 -22.20 2.89 16.36
N PHE A 199 -21.32 2.26 15.60
CA PHE A 199 -20.23 1.46 16.10
C PHE A 199 -18.91 2.12 15.75
N ILE A 200 -18.31 2.77 16.75
CA ILE A 200 -17.09 3.55 16.65
C ILE A 200 -15.96 2.73 17.30
N VAL A 201 -14.99 2.33 16.49
CA VAL A 201 -13.78 1.62 16.94
C VAL A 201 -12.62 2.60 16.90
N LEU A 202 -12.05 2.91 18.07
CA LEU A 202 -10.86 3.73 18.21
C LEU A 202 -9.65 2.78 18.22
N ASP A 203 -8.97 2.64 17.07
CA ASP A 203 -7.87 1.68 16.96
C ASP A 203 -6.74 2.03 17.94
N MET A 204 -6.23 1.02 18.63
CA MET A 204 -5.24 1.10 19.71
C MET A 204 -5.66 1.89 20.96
N TYR A 205 -6.94 2.20 21.18
CA TYR A 205 -7.39 2.88 22.40
C TYR A 205 -7.30 1.96 23.63
N ALA A 206 -6.34 2.24 24.52
CA ALA A 206 -6.14 1.45 25.73
C ALA A 206 -7.12 1.78 26.87
N ARG A 207 -7.36 0.79 27.74
CA ARG A 207 -8.19 0.93 28.94
C ARG A 207 -7.51 1.81 30.00
N GLN A 208 -8.29 2.47 30.86
CA GLN A 208 -7.81 3.38 31.92
C GLN A 208 -6.62 2.84 32.73
N ASP A 209 -6.67 1.59 33.16
CA ASP A 209 -5.60 1.00 33.97
C ASP A 209 -4.30 0.83 33.18
N VAL A 210 -4.39 0.41 31.91
CA VAL A 210 -3.25 0.34 30.98
C VAL A 210 -2.71 1.74 30.66
N LEU A 211 -3.59 2.71 30.42
CA LEU A 211 -3.22 4.11 30.20
C LEU A 211 -2.47 4.69 31.40
N ASN A 212 -2.93 4.40 32.62
CA ASN A 212 -2.27 4.85 33.84
C ASN A 212 -0.93 4.14 34.06
N GLU A 213 -0.89 2.81 33.93
CA GLU A 213 0.32 2.01 34.20
C GLU A 213 1.45 2.28 33.21
N PHE A 214 1.16 2.32 31.91
CA PHE A 214 2.19 2.39 30.87
C PHE A 214 2.42 3.78 30.32
N TYR A 215 1.38 4.62 30.25
CA TYR A 215 1.45 5.94 29.64
C TYR A 215 1.41 7.07 30.67
N ASN A 216 1.18 6.76 31.95
CA ASN A 216 1.00 7.73 33.04
C ASN A 216 -0.09 8.76 32.71
N ILE A 217 -1.22 8.26 32.18
CA ILE A 217 -2.39 9.05 31.81
C ILE A 217 -3.54 8.74 32.77
N ASP A 218 -4.14 9.78 33.32
CA ASP A 218 -5.45 9.67 33.97
C ASP A 218 -6.57 10.05 32.99
N ASN A 219 -7.26 9.04 32.46
CA ASN A 219 -8.38 9.21 31.54
C ASN A 219 -9.75 9.30 32.27
N SER A 220 -9.75 9.46 33.61
CA SER A 220 -10.97 9.44 34.43
C SER A 220 -11.94 10.58 34.10
N VAL A 221 -11.43 11.75 33.69
CA VAL A 221 -12.25 12.90 33.31
C VAL A 221 -13.11 12.56 32.09
N PHE A 222 -12.48 12.09 31.01
CA PHE A 222 -13.18 11.68 29.80
C PHE A 222 -14.20 10.56 30.06
N LEU A 223 -13.84 9.53 30.84
CA LEU A 223 -14.76 8.46 31.19
C LEU A 223 -15.95 8.96 32.02
N ASN A 224 -15.75 9.94 32.90
CA ASN A 224 -16.84 10.56 33.65
C ASN A 224 -17.73 11.42 32.76
N ASP A 225 -17.17 12.08 31.75
CA ASP A 225 -17.95 12.85 30.77
C ASP A 225 -18.79 11.92 29.89
N LEU A 226 -18.26 10.78 29.45
CA LEU A 226 -19.05 9.73 28.81
C LEU A 226 -20.22 9.26 29.69
N ARG A 227 -19.98 9.03 30.99
CA ARG A 227 -21.05 8.67 31.94
C ARG A 227 -22.12 9.76 32.06
N LYS A 228 -21.73 11.04 32.03
CA LYS A 228 -22.69 12.17 32.05
C LYS A 228 -23.55 12.21 30.78
N LEU A 229 -22.99 11.84 29.63
CA LEU A 229 -23.72 11.66 28.37
C LEU A 229 -24.61 10.40 28.36
N GLY A 230 -24.56 9.58 29.42
CA GLY A 230 -25.40 8.40 29.59
C GLY A 230 -24.79 7.09 29.10
N PHE A 231 -23.49 7.07 28.80
CA PHE A 231 -22.77 5.84 28.47
C PHE A 231 -22.51 4.99 29.71
N GLU A 232 -22.62 3.66 29.54
CA GLU A 232 -22.11 2.70 30.51
C GLU A 232 -20.64 2.37 30.18
N VAL A 233 -19.73 2.70 31.10
CA VAL A 233 -18.30 2.39 30.96
C VAL A 233 -18.03 1.02 31.58
N VAL A 234 -17.71 0.03 30.74
CA VAL A 234 -17.42 -1.35 31.16
C VAL A 234 -15.94 -1.50 31.53
N GLU A 235 -15.62 -1.25 32.80
CA GLU A 235 -14.24 -1.17 33.32
C GLU A 235 -13.42 -2.46 33.21
N CYS A 236 -14.07 -3.62 33.10
CA CYS A 236 -13.40 -4.93 32.98
C CYS A 236 -13.50 -5.53 31.57
N SER A 237 -13.90 -4.73 30.57
CA SER A 237 -13.95 -5.16 29.17
C SER A 237 -12.55 -5.57 28.66
N GLN A 238 -12.53 -6.53 27.74
CA GLN A 238 -11.31 -7.08 27.15
C GLN A 238 -11.52 -7.29 25.65
N SER A 239 -10.50 -7.02 24.85
CA SER A 239 -10.50 -7.44 23.46
C SER A 239 -10.39 -8.97 23.38
N ASN A 240 -11.13 -9.58 22.44
CA ASN A 240 -11.07 -11.03 22.21
C ASN A 240 -9.72 -11.48 21.61
N TYR A 241 -9.01 -10.56 20.93
CA TYR A 241 -7.77 -10.83 20.20
C TYR A 241 -6.83 -9.61 20.24
N SER A 242 -5.55 -9.81 19.87
CA SER A 242 -4.50 -8.78 19.95
C SER A 242 -4.17 -8.10 18.61
N GLN A 243 -4.90 -8.42 17.54
CA GLN A 243 -4.66 -7.90 16.18
C GLN A 243 -5.96 -7.41 15.58
N THR A 244 -5.95 -6.21 14.97
CA THR A 244 -7.17 -5.52 14.47
C THR A 244 -8.01 -6.42 13.56
N GLU A 245 -7.39 -7.12 12.59
CA GLU A 245 -8.12 -8.02 11.68
C GLU A 245 -8.84 -9.16 12.43
N MET A 246 -8.22 -9.71 13.47
CA MET A 246 -8.82 -10.77 14.30
C MET A 246 -9.98 -10.24 15.14
N VAL A 247 -9.79 -9.05 15.73
CA VAL A 247 -10.82 -8.37 16.54
C VAL A 247 -12.03 -8.03 15.67
N LEU A 248 -11.82 -7.35 14.54
CA LEU A 248 -12.89 -6.99 13.61
C LEU A 248 -13.60 -8.22 13.05
N THR A 249 -12.87 -9.27 12.69
CA THR A 249 -13.46 -10.54 12.25
C THR A 249 -14.41 -11.10 13.30
N SER A 250 -13.99 -11.11 14.58
CA SER A 250 -14.77 -11.66 15.67
C SER A 250 -16.02 -10.84 15.98
N ILE A 251 -15.88 -9.53 16.19
CA ILE A 251 -16.98 -8.67 16.64
C ILE A 251 -18.04 -8.50 15.54
N LEU A 252 -17.62 -8.34 14.27
CA LEU A 252 -18.56 -8.16 13.15
C LEU A 252 -19.24 -9.48 12.73
N ASN A 253 -18.74 -10.62 13.21
CA ASN A 253 -19.38 -11.93 13.06
C ASN A 253 -19.97 -12.47 14.36
N MET A 254 -19.94 -11.69 15.46
CA MET A 254 -20.50 -12.05 16.76
C MET A 254 -20.07 -13.43 17.28
N ASN A 255 -18.82 -13.83 16.99
CA ASN A 255 -18.31 -15.14 17.39
C ASN A 255 -16.78 -15.15 17.52
N TYR A 256 -16.24 -16.14 18.22
CA TYR A 256 -14.80 -16.36 18.30
C TYR A 256 -14.26 -16.98 17.02
N LEU A 257 -13.02 -16.68 16.67
CA LEU A 257 -12.34 -17.20 15.47
C LEU A 257 -12.40 -18.73 15.39
N ASP A 258 -12.24 -19.44 16.50
CA ASP A 258 -12.32 -20.92 16.56
C ASP A 258 -13.65 -21.48 16.02
N ALA A 259 -14.73 -20.70 16.09
CA ALA A 259 -16.04 -21.07 15.55
C ALA A 259 -16.29 -20.55 14.13
N LEU A 260 -15.51 -19.58 13.66
CA LEU A 260 -15.65 -18.96 12.33
C LEU A 260 -14.84 -19.68 11.26
N GLY A 261 -13.80 -20.42 11.65
CA GLY A 261 -13.01 -21.19 10.71
C GLY A 261 -11.75 -21.77 11.33
N HIS A 262 -10.92 -22.36 10.48
CA HIS A 262 -9.58 -22.81 10.86
C HIS A 262 -8.56 -21.79 10.38
N PHE A 263 -7.86 -21.19 11.34
CA PHE A 263 -6.79 -20.24 11.09
C PHE A 263 -5.47 -20.91 11.46
N ASP A 264 -4.54 -20.99 10.50
CA ASP A 264 -3.21 -21.57 10.74
C ASP A 264 -2.29 -20.51 11.36
N PRO A 265 -1.95 -20.61 12.66
CA PRO A 265 -1.12 -19.62 13.34
C PRO A 265 0.34 -19.65 12.87
N SER A 266 0.75 -20.66 12.09
CA SER A 266 2.08 -20.72 11.50
C SER A 266 2.22 -19.84 10.24
N THR A 267 1.10 -19.30 9.74
CA THR A 267 1.06 -18.46 8.56
C THR A 267 0.68 -17.02 8.92
N ASN A 268 1.19 -16.07 8.15
CA ASN A 268 0.72 -14.68 8.18
C ASN A 268 -0.42 -14.44 7.17
N ASP A 269 -1.13 -15.49 6.75
CA ASP A 269 -2.20 -15.37 5.76
C ASP A 269 -3.48 -14.90 6.45
N THR A 270 -3.84 -13.63 6.23
CA THR A 270 -5.06 -13.02 6.77
C THR A 270 -6.21 -12.99 5.76
N SER A 271 -6.10 -13.66 4.61
CA SER A 271 -7.13 -13.67 3.56
C SER A 271 -8.51 -14.07 4.07
N VAL A 272 -8.59 -15.15 4.85
CA VAL A 272 -9.84 -15.65 5.45
C VAL A 272 -10.44 -14.62 6.43
N LEU A 273 -9.61 -13.98 7.27
CA LEU A 273 -10.07 -12.93 8.19
C LEU A 273 -10.69 -11.77 7.42
N ARG A 274 -10.01 -11.29 6.38
CA ARG A 274 -10.49 -10.17 5.56
C ARG A 274 -11.78 -10.49 4.83
N HIS A 275 -11.87 -11.68 4.28
CA HIS A 275 -13.10 -12.13 3.64
C HIS A 275 -14.27 -12.11 4.66
N LEU A 276 -14.04 -12.64 5.87
CA LEU A 276 -15.03 -12.62 6.95
C LEU A 276 -15.38 -11.22 7.44
N ILE A 277 -14.44 -10.26 7.39
CA ILE A 277 -14.70 -8.85 7.66
C ILE A 277 -15.58 -8.26 6.55
N LYS A 278 -15.25 -8.45 5.27
CA LYS A 278 -16.01 -7.89 4.14
C LYS A 278 -17.43 -8.44 4.06
N GLY A 279 -17.56 -9.75 4.11
CA GLY A 279 -18.83 -10.44 4.19
C GLY A 279 -19.27 -10.64 5.64
N ASN A 280 -19.19 -9.61 6.50
CA ASN A 280 -19.53 -9.82 7.90
C ASN A 280 -21.03 -9.90 8.16
N THR A 281 -21.33 -10.44 9.32
CA THR A 281 -22.68 -10.79 9.73
C THR A 281 -23.50 -9.59 10.20
N VAL A 282 -22.87 -8.65 10.91
CA VAL A 282 -23.53 -7.45 11.46
C VAL A 282 -24.05 -6.56 10.33
N MET A 283 -23.22 -6.25 9.33
CA MET A 283 -23.60 -5.46 8.15
C MET A 283 -24.77 -6.10 7.39
N ARG A 284 -24.72 -7.43 7.17
CA ARG A 284 -25.83 -8.16 6.54
C ARG A 284 -27.12 -8.07 7.35
N ALA A 285 -27.04 -8.17 8.68
CA ALA A 285 -28.20 -8.09 9.56
C ALA A 285 -28.87 -6.71 9.45
N PHE A 286 -28.10 -5.63 9.54
CA PHE A 286 -28.61 -4.26 9.38
C PHE A 286 -29.17 -4.02 7.97
N ARG A 287 -28.48 -4.48 6.92
CA ARG A 287 -29.00 -4.42 5.54
C ARG A 287 -30.35 -5.14 5.42
N SER A 288 -30.52 -6.30 6.05
CA SER A 288 -31.79 -7.05 6.04
C SER A 288 -32.94 -6.35 6.79
N LEU A 289 -32.61 -5.50 7.75
CA LEU A 289 -33.56 -4.66 8.50
C LEU A 289 -33.94 -3.38 7.74
N GLY A 290 -33.32 -3.11 6.58
CA GLY A 290 -33.54 -1.90 5.79
C GLY A 290 -32.77 -0.67 6.30
N TYR A 291 -31.74 -0.88 7.13
CA TYR A 291 -30.83 0.20 7.52
C TYR A 291 -29.94 0.59 6.35
N LYS A 292 -29.64 1.89 6.26
CA LYS A 292 -28.55 2.41 5.43
C LYS A 292 -27.21 2.07 6.10
N LEU A 293 -26.28 1.52 5.35
CA LEU A 293 -24.93 1.28 5.85
C LEU A 293 -24.05 2.49 5.54
N VAL A 294 -23.29 2.94 6.54
CA VAL A 294 -22.32 4.04 6.41
C VAL A 294 -20.95 3.53 6.83
N SER A 295 -19.93 3.81 6.01
CA SER A 295 -18.54 3.44 6.27
C SER A 295 -17.57 4.50 5.74
N PHE A 296 -16.32 4.43 6.18
CA PHE A 296 -15.30 5.45 5.94
C PHE A 296 -14.08 4.88 5.23
N GLU A 297 -13.35 5.73 4.52
CA GLU A 297 -11.97 5.47 4.10
C GLU A 297 -11.04 5.54 5.32
N THR A 298 -10.32 4.47 5.59
CA THR A 298 -9.41 4.37 6.74
C THR A 298 -7.94 4.30 6.32
N GLY A 299 -7.67 4.08 5.03
CA GLY A 299 -6.34 3.73 4.52
C GLY A 299 -5.97 2.26 4.72
N PHE A 300 -6.85 1.46 5.37
CA PHE A 300 -6.69 0.02 5.49
C PHE A 300 -7.86 -0.70 4.85
N HIS A 301 -7.63 -1.21 3.65
CA HIS A 301 -8.64 -1.84 2.81
C HIS A 301 -9.42 -2.96 3.47
N PHE A 302 -8.90 -3.66 4.49
CA PHE A 302 -9.69 -4.68 5.17
C PHE A 302 -10.90 -4.10 5.93
N SER A 303 -10.81 -2.85 6.41
CA SER A 303 -11.84 -2.17 7.21
C SER A 303 -12.75 -1.20 6.43
N GLU A 304 -12.56 -1.06 5.11
CA GLU A 304 -13.31 -0.13 4.24
C GLU A 304 -14.47 -0.80 3.48
N PHE A 305 -15.73 -0.45 3.74
CA PHE A 305 -16.88 -1.14 3.13
C PHE A 305 -17.42 -0.42 1.89
N TYR A 306 -16.76 -0.58 0.75
CA TYR A 306 -17.15 0.09 -0.51
C TYR A 306 -18.57 -0.25 -1.02
N ASP A 307 -19.18 -1.34 -0.52
CA ASP A 307 -20.55 -1.73 -0.85
C ASP A 307 -21.59 -1.18 0.15
N ALA A 308 -21.19 -0.34 1.10
CA ALA A 308 -22.09 0.44 1.94
C ALA A 308 -22.90 1.44 1.10
N ASP A 309 -24.10 1.81 1.58
CA ASP A 309 -24.94 2.80 0.90
C ASP A 309 -24.26 4.18 0.86
N TYR A 310 -23.46 4.49 1.89
CA TYR A 310 -22.62 5.67 1.99
C TYR A 310 -21.19 5.23 2.33
N TYR A 311 -20.29 5.37 1.37
CA TYR A 311 -18.84 5.26 1.58
C TYR A 311 -18.28 6.68 1.60
N LEU A 312 -17.88 7.15 2.78
CA LEU A 312 -17.40 8.49 3.03
C LEU A 312 -15.87 8.49 2.89
N SER A 313 -15.36 9.38 2.05
CA SER A 313 -13.92 9.53 1.83
C SER A 313 -13.60 11.00 1.59
N PRO A 314 -12.45 11.52 2.04
CA PRO A 314 -12.01 12.87 1.68
C PRO A 314 -12.04 13.07 0.16
N GLU A 315 -12.48 14.24 -0.34
CA GLU A 315 -12.49 14.54 -1.79
C GLU A 315 -11.12 14.34 -2.47
N SER A 316 -10.05 14.42 -1.70
CA SER A 316 -8.66 14.18 -2.10
C SER A 316 -8.31 12.70 -2.33
N GLY A 317 -9.21 11.76 -2.03
CA GLY A 317 -9.04 10.30 -2.07
C GLY A 317 -9.07 9.67 -3.46
N SER A 318 -9.54 10.35 -4.52
CA SER A 318 -9.44 9.80 -5.88
C SER A 318 -8.02 9.98 -6.46
N THR A 319 -7.12 9.08 -6.00
CA THR A 319 -5.68 9.10 -6.29
C THR A 319 -5.36 9.03 -7.78
N ILE A 320 -6.32 8.59 -8.60
CA ILE A 320 -6.17 8.40 -10.04
C ILE A 320 -6.24 9.74 -10.82
N LEU A 321 -7.04 10.72 -10.38
CA LEU A 321 -7.35 11.93 -11.16
C LEU A 321 -6.61 13.20 -10.70
N TYR A 322 -6.23 13.30 -9.42
CA TYR A 322 -5.78 14.58 -8.83
C TYR A 322 -4.26 14.71 -8.55
N GLY A 323 -3.42 13.82 -9.09
CA GLY A 323 -1.96 14.01 -9.09
C GLY A 323 -1.23 13.77 -7.75
N ARG A 324 -1.92 13.24 -6.75
CA ARG A 324 -1.34 12.75 -5.49
C ARG A 324 -0.74 11.36 -5.64
N MET A 325 0.38 11.08 -4.96
CA MET A 325 0.98 9.74 -4.97
C MET A 325 0.15 8.78 -4.13
N ASN A 326 -0.03 7.55 -4.60
CA ASN A 326 -0.62 6.47 -3.79
C ASN A 326 0.45 5.85 -2.85
N PRO A 327 0.05 5.05 -1.85
CA PRO A 327 1.00 4.40 -0.94
C PRO A 327 2.06 3.56 -1.67
N PHE A 328 1.67 2.83 -2.73
CA PHE A 328 2.61 2.03 -3.54
C PHE A 328 3.71 2.90 -4.17
N GLU A 329 3.38 4.07 -4.69
CA GLU A 329 4.32 4.98 -5.32
C GLU A 329 5.29 5.60 -4.33
N VAL A 330 4.82 6.00 -3.15
CA VAL A 330 5.70 6.49 -2.09
C VAL A 330 6.66 5.38 -1.67
N MET A 331 6.16 4.15 -1.50
CA MET A 331 6.99 2.98 -1.19
C MET A 331 8.03 2.71 -2.28
N LEU A 332 7.64 2.79 -3.56
CA LEU A 332 8.55 2.63 -4.70
C LEU A 332 9.63 3.71 -4.71
N LEU A 333 9.28 4.97 -4.47
CA LEU A 333 10.27 6.05 -4.45
C LEU A 333 11.25 5.90 -3.28
N LYS A 334 10.76 5.49 -2.09
CA LYS A 334 11.61 5.21 -0.93
C LYS A 334 12.51 3.98 -1.14
N SER A 335 12.17 3.06 -2.04
CA SER A 335 12.99 1.87 -2.33
C SER A 335 14.05 2.09 -3.43
N THR A 336 13.98 3.19 -4.17
CA THR A 336 14.94 3.50 -5.25
C THR A 336 15.93 4.62 -4.90
N ALA A 337 16.79 5.00 -5.86
CA ALA A 337 17.72 6.11 -5.72
C ALA A 337 17.02 7.47 -5.57
N THR A 338 15.71 7.58 -5.81
CA THR A 338 14.96 8.82 -5.52
C THR A 338 14.91 9.13 -4.02
N LEU A 339 15.09 8.15 -3.15
CA LEU A 339 15.23 8.37 -1.71
C LEU A 339 16.32 9.40 -1.38
N ALA A 340 17.41 9.41 -2.15
CA ALA A 340 18.45 10.42 -1.93
C ALA A 340 17.94 11.85 -2.19
N LEU A 341 16.98 12.04 -3.10
CA LEU A 341 16.44 13.37 -3.43
C LEU A 341 15.57 13.95 -2.30
N SER A 342 14.86 13.12 -1.54
CA SER A 342 14.06 13.61 -0.39
C SER A 342 14.94 14.21 0.72
N ASP A 343 16.20 13.76 0.83
CA ASP A 343 17.16 14.31 1.80
C ASP A 343 17.88 15.58 1.29
N PHE A 344 17.80 15.87 -0.01
CA PHE A 344 18.31 17.10 -0.63
C PHE A 344 17.26 18.21 -0.76
N THR A 345 16.10 18.09 -0.10
CA THR A 345 15.04 19.14 -0.04
C THR A 345 15.55 20.54 0.29
N ARG A 346 16.65 20.65 1.05
CA ARG A 346 17.27 21.94 1.41
C ARG A 346 18.04 22.62 0.26
N ILE A 347 18.35 21.89 -0.81
CA ILE A 347 19.23 22.32 -1.90
C ILE A 347 18.49 22.34 -3.24
N LEU A 348 17.54 21.42 -3.44
CA LEU A 348 16.76 21.31 -4.67
C LEU A 348 15.46 22.13 -4.59
N PRO A 349 15.01 22.73 -5.72
CA PRO A 349 13.68 23.32 -5.82
C PRO A 349 12.59 22.31 -5.44
N SER A 350 11.57 22.74 -4.70
CA SER A 350 10.51 21.88 -4.16
C SER A 350 9.76 21.06 -5.22
N PHE A 351 9.63 21.56 -6.45
CA PHE A 351 8.98 20.84 -7.55
C PHE A 351 9.78 19.64 -8.08
N LEU A 352 11.09 19.55 -7.78
CA LEU A 352 11.95 18.42 -8.16
C LEU A 352 12.04 17.36 -7.06
N VAL A 353 11.51 17.64 -5.87
CA VAL A 353 11.62 16.75 -4.73
C VAL A 353 10.27 16.10 -4.46
N PRO A 354 10.16 14.76 -4.55
CA PRO A 354 8.93 14.07 -4.21
C PRO A 354 8.50 14.40 -2.78
N ASN A 355 7.23 14.76 -2.57
CA ASN A 355 6.70 14.99 -1.23
C ASN A 355 6.51 13.66 -0.50
N THR A 356 7.55 13.19 0.18
CA THR A 356 7.52 11.93 0.93
C THR A 356 6.74 12.01 2.24
N ASN A 357 6.35 13.21 2.70
CA ASN A 357 5.50 13.42 3.88
C ASN A 357 4.00 13.32 3.54
N GLN A 358 3.65 13.17 2.25
CA GLN A 358 2.27 13.03 1.81
C GLN A 358 1.48 11.96 2.61
N PRO A 359 2.03 10.78 2.98
CA PRO A 359 1.29 9.82 3.80
C PRO A 359 0.87 10.35 5.17
N LEU A 360 1.67 11.22 5.81
CA LEU A 360 1.31 11.83 7.09
C LEU A 360 0.17 12.83 6.93
N GLU A 361 0.21 13.65 5.88
CA GLU A 361 -0.88 14.58 5.55
C GLU A 361 -2.17 13.83 5.19
N THR A 362 -2.08 12.77 4.39
CA THR A 362 -3.22 11.92 4.04
C THR A 362 -3.85 11.32 5.29
N LYS A 363 -3.05 10.81 6.22
CA LYS A 363 -3.57 10.29 7.48
C LYS A 363 -4.26 11.36 8.33
N ARG A 364 -3.73 12.58 8.39
CA ARG A 364 -4.39 13.71 9.08
C ARG A 364 -5.73 14.04 8.44
N GLU A 365 -5.76 14.17 7.12
CA GLU A 365 -6.97 14.46 6.37
C GLU A 365 -8.04 13.40 6.61
N GLN A 366 -7.68 12.11 6.56
CA GLN A 366 -8.59 11.00 6.85
C GLN A 366 -9.16 11.08 8.27
N ILE A 367 -8.31 11.22 9.30
CA ILE A 367 -8.78 11.29 10.70
C ILE A 367 -9.70 12.50 10.92
N LEU A 368 -9.34 13.68 10.41
CA LEU A 368 -10.17 14.87 10.56
C LEU A 368 -11.49 14.73 9.82
N PHE A 369 -11.47 14.20 8.60
CA PHE A 369 -12.67 13.93 7.82
C PHE A 369 -13.60 12.94 8.53
N ASP A 370 -13.07 11.82 9.03
CA ASP A 370 -13.88 10.84 9.76
C ASP A 370 -14.56 11.45 10.99
N LEU A 371 -13.84 12.29 11.73
CA LEU A 371 -14.38 12.99 12.91
C LEU A 371 -15.42 14.04 12.53
N GLU A 372 -15.18 14.81 11.47
CA GLU A 372 -16.11 15.85 10.98
C GLU A 372 -17.40 15.21 10.44
N GLU A 373 -17.29 14.19 9.60
CA GLU A 373 -18.46 13.49 9.05
C GLU A 373 -19.25 12.76 10.13
N LEU A 374 -18.60 12.16 11.14
CA LEU A 374 -19.29 11.57 12.29
C LEU A 374 -20.20 12.57 13.01
N GLU A 375 -19.77 13.82 13.09
CA GLU A 375 -20.52 14.93 13.69
C GLU A 375 -21.78 15.27 12.86
N THR A 376 -21.71 15.20 11.53
CA THR A 376 -22.77 15.68 10.63
C THR A 376 -23.72 14.59 10.12
N ILE A 377 -23.34 13.31 10.18
CA ILE A 377 -24.16 12.16 9.74
C ILE A 377 -25.63 12.21 10.25
N PRO A 378 -25.92 12.57 11.52
CA PRO A 378 -27.30 12.68 11.99
C PRO A 378 -28.16 13.60 11.10
N LEU A 379 -27.58 14.71 10.63
CA LEU A 379 -28.23 15.73 9.82
C LEU A 379 -28.23 15.38 8.32
N ASP A 380 -27.14 14.81 7.82
CA ASP A 380 -26.91 14.60 6.39
C ASP A 380 -27.58 13.34 5.84
N ILE A 381 -27.76 12.31 6.70
CA ILE A 381 -28.30 11.01 6.28
C ILE A 381 -29.62 10.75 7.01
N SER A 382 -30.74 10.85 6.27
CA SER A 382 -32.06 10.59 6.85
C SER A 382 -32.39 9.09 6.95
N GLY A 383 -33.18 8.72 7.96
CA GLY A 383 -33.66 7.35 8.17
C GLY A 383 -32.64 6.45 8.88
N PRO A 384 -33.06 5.23 9.30
CA PRO A 384 -32.24 4.35 10.11
C PRO A 384 -30.92 4.00 9.44
N LYS A 385 -29.83 4.22 10.16
CA LYS A 385 -28.47 3.96 9.67
C LYS A 385 -27.64 3.14 10.65
N PHE A 386 -26.79 2.29 10.09
CA PHE A 386 -25.72 1.62 10.83
C PHE A 386 -24.40 2.22 10.35
N VAL A 387 -23.75 2.96 11.25
CA VAL A 387 -22.49 3.65 11.01
C VAL A 387 -21.37 2.82 11.61
N PHE A 388 -20.47 2.33 10.78
CA PHE A 388 -19.24 1.70 11.23
C PHE A 388 -18.07 2.65 10.98
N ALA A 389 -17.51 3.21 12.05
CA ALA A 389 -16.35 4.09 12.00
C ALA A 389 -15.15 3.40 12.65
N HIS A 390 -14.09 3.17 11.89
CA HIS A 390 -12.83 2.61 12.37
C HIS A 390 -11.76 3.69 12.31
N ILE A 391 -11.56 4.39 13.42
CA ILE A 391 -10.75 5.60 13.52
C ILE A 391 -9.32 5.22 13.94
N LEU A 392 -8.36 5.47 13.06
CA LEU A 392 -6.95 5.06 13.22
C LEU A 392 -6.08 6.12 13.89
N ALA A 393 -6.71 6.97 14.69
CA ALA A 393 -6.03 8.11 15.27
C ALA A 393 -4.87 7.69 16.15
N LEU A 394 -5.04 6.69 17.03
CA LEU A 394 -4.00 6.25 17.98
C LEU A 394 -3.09 5.16 17.41
N HIS A 395 -3.26 4.78 16.15
CA HIS A 395 -2.30 3.93 15.45
C HIS A 395 -1.10 4.77 14.99
N GLU A 396 0.11 4.22 14.92
CA GLU A 396 1.26 4.92 14.34
C GLU A 396 1.16 5.03 12.80
N PRO A 397 1.85 5.98 12.13
CA PRO A 397 2.57 7.11 12.70
C PRO A 397 1.61 8.11 13.35
N PHE A 398 2.06 8.72 14.43
CA PHE A 398 1.33 9.79 15.12
C PHE A 398 1.50 11.12 14.36
N VAL A 399 0.42 11.87 14.21
CA VAL A 399 0.33 13.02 13.31
C VAL A 399 -0.24 14.28 13.95
N PHE A 400 -0.75 14.22 15.19
CA PHE A 400 -1.30 15.36 15.91
C PHE A 400 -0.65 15.59 17.28
N SER A 401 -0.55 16.85 17.70
CA SER A 401 -0.39 17.23 19.11
C SER A 401 -1.74 17.19 19.84
N SER A 402 -1.73 17.42 21.16
CA SER A 402 -2.94 17.38 22.01
C SER A 402 -4.03 18.39 21.67
N ASP A 403 -3.66 19.51 21.04
CA ASP A 403 -4.60 20.52 20.53
C ASP A 403 -5.08 20.24 19.09
N GLY A 404 -4.64 19.14 18.47
CA GLY A 404 -4.94 18.81 17.08
C GLY A 404 -4.05 19.49 16.04
N SER A 405 -3.02 20.23 16.44
CA SER A 405 -2.07 20.80 15.49
C SER A 405 -1.20 19.72 14.82
N PRO A 406 -0.79 19.89 13.56
CA PRO A 406 -0.03 18.86 12.84
C PRO A 406 1.39 18.71 13.39
N VAL A 407 1.77 17.48 13.72
CA VAL A 407 3.13 17.12 14.18
C VAL A 407 3.72 16.02 13.30
N ASN A 408 5.02 16.12 12.99
CA ASN A 408 5.77 15.08 12.29
C ASN A 408 6.78 14.46 13.26
N TYR A 409 6.37 13.39 13.95
CA TYR A 409 7.29 12.63 14.79
C TYR A 409 8.31 11.86 13.91
N PRO A 410 9.52 11.56 14.43
CA PRO A 410 10.47 10.70 13.74
C PRO A 410 9.88 9.32 13.43
N GLU A 411 10.27 8.72 12.30
CA GLU A 411 9.84 7.36 11.92
C GLU A 411 10.30 6.29 12.91
N VAL A 412 11.42 6.54 13.59
CA VAL A 412 11.92 5.70 14.69
C VAL A 412 11.88 6.52 15.97
N MET A 413 10.94 6.18 16.86
CA MET A 413 10.83 6.75 18.19
C MET A 413 11.44 5.83 19.23
N ASP A 414 12.07 6.42 20.25
CA ASP A 414 12.30 5.70 21.50
C ASP A 414 10.98 5.56 22.30
N THR A 415 11.02 4.78 23.38
CA THR A 415 9.84 4.50 24.20
C THR A 415 9.20 5.77 24.79
N GLU A 416 10.01 6.73 25.25
CA GLU A 416 9.50 7.97 25.84
C GLU A 416 8.84 8.87 24.78
N GLN A 417 9.44 8.96 23.60
CA GLN A 417 8.88 9.66 22.46
C GLN A 417 7.56 9.04 22.01
N TYR A 418 7.50 7.71 21.91
CA TYR A 418 6.28 6.99 21.56
C TYR A 418 5.17 7.25 22.58
N TYR A 419 5.46 7.17 23.88
CA TYR A 419 4.47 7.44 24.93
C TYR A 419 4.01 8.90 24.94
N ALA A 420 4.90 9.86 24.68
CA ALA A 420 4.52 11.27 24.55
C ALA A 420 3.60 11.50 23.35
N ALA A 421 3.93 10.93 22.20
CA ALA A 421 3.13 11.07 20.99
C ALA A 421 1.76 10.39 21.10
N TYR A 422 1.69 9.22 21.73
CA TYR A 422 0.42 8.56 22.04
C TYR A 422 -0.43 9.41 23.01
N ARG A 423 0.20 9.98 24.05
CA ARG A 423 -0.47 10.89 25.00
C ARG A 423 -1.13 12.07 24.30
N ASP A 424 -0.37 12.74 23.45
CA ASP A 424 -0.83 13.92 22.73
C ASP A 424 -2.07 13.57 21.88
N GLN A 425 -2.01 12.49 21.09
CA GLN A 425 -3.16 12.13 20.26
C GLN A 425 -4.36 11.59 21.04
N LEU A 426 -4.15 10.91 22.17
CA LEU A 426 -5.25 10.48 23.03
C LEU A 426 -6.02 11.69 23.56
N GLU A 427 -5.31 12.73 24.02
CA GLU A 427 -5.92 13.97 24.49
C GLU A 427 -6.70 14.65 23.36
N PHE A 428 -6.11 14.75 22.17
CA PHE A 428 -6.80 15.29 20.98
C PHE A 428 -8.09 14.53 20.67
N ILE A 429 -8.04 13.19 20.62
CA ILE A 429 -9.21 12.37 20.28
C ILE A 429 -10.30 12.45 21.33
N ASN A 430 -9.94 12.43 22.62
CA ASN A 430 -10.92 12.60 23.69
C ASN A 430 -11.64 13.95 23.60
N ASN A 431 -10.88 15.03 23.31
CA ASN A 431 -11.43 16.38 23.17
C ASN A 431 -12.35 16.50 21.96
N ARG A 432 -12.04 15.83 20.85
CA ARG A 432 -12.88 15.83 19.64
C ARG A 432 -14.11 14.95 19.77
N LEU A 433 -14.02 13.81 20.46
CA LEU A 433 -15.10 12.84 20.49
C LEU A 433 -16.31 13.32 21.31
N LEU A 434 -16.11 14.04 22.43
CA LEU A 434 -17.22 14.46 23.29
C LEU A 434 -18.27 15.33 22.54
N PRO A 435 -17.89 16.41 21.83
CA PRO A 435 -18.85 17.19 21.04
C PRO A 435 -19.52 16.37 19.93
N ILE A 436 -18.79 15.46 19.29
CA ILE A 436 -19.34 14.58 18.25
C ILE A 436 -20.44 13.68 18.83
N LEU A 437 -20.21 13.09 20.01
CA LEU A 437 -21.20 12.26 20.68
C LEU A 437 -22.41 13.07 21.12
N GLU A 438 -22.22 14.30 21.60
CA GLU A 438 -23.31 15.23 21.92
C GLU A 438 -24.18 15.49 20.68
N HIS A 439 -23.57 15.85 19.54
CA HIS A 439 -24.29 16.03 18.28
C HIS A 439 -25.03 14.78 17.81
N ILE A 440 -24.39 13.61 17.87
CA ILE A 440 -25.08 12.35 17.54
C ILE A 440 -26.32 12.14 18.42
N ILE A 441 -26.22 12.41 19.72
CA ILE A 441 -27.33 12.22 20.67
C ILE A 441 -28.44 13.25 20.45
N GLU A 442 -28.10 14.51 20.22
CA GLU A 442 -29.04 15.63 20.13
C GLU A 442 -29.73 15.74 18.77
N ASP A 443 -28.99 15.49 17.69
CA ASP A 443 -29.44 15.73 16.32
C ASP A 443 -30.05 14.49 15.65
N SER A 444 -29.97 13.31 16.28
CA SER A 444 -30.64 12.09 15.78
C SER A 444 -32.17 12.16 15.97
N ASP A 445 -32.93 11.78 14.93
CA ASP A 445 -34.41 11.75 14.94
C ASP A 445 -35.01 10.90 16.08
N SER A 446 -34.27 9.91 16.56
CA SER A 446 -34.61 9.07 17.70
C SER A 446 -33.36 8.77 18.51
N LYS A 447 -33.52 8.44 19.79
CA LYS A 447 -32.39 8.19 20.70
C LYS A 447 -31.46 7.12 20.09
N PRO A 448 -30.21 7.46 19.73
CA PRO A 448 -29.34 6.54 19.02
C PRO A 448 -28.76 5.48 19.97
N ILE A 449 -28.26 4.39 19.39
CA ILE A 449 -27.42 3.40 20.06
C ILE A 449 -25.98 3.69 19.64
N ILE A 450 -25.12 4.00 20.59
CA ILE A 450 -23.70 4.30 20.32
C ILE A 450 -22.85 3.31 21.10
N ILE A 451 -21.97 2.61 20.38
CA ILE A 451 -20.98 1.70 20.94
C ILE A 451 -19.61 2.26 20.57
N ILE A 452 -18.79 2.51 21.59
CA ILE A 452 -17.40 2.96 21.45
C ILE A 452 -16.51 1.83 21.94
N GLN A 453 -15.57 1.39 21.11
CA GLN A 453 -14.62 0.33 21.42
C GLN A 453 -13.19 0.82 21.32
#